data_AF-A0A8T4SR51-F1
#
_entry.id   AF-A0A8T4SR51-F1
#
_cell.length_a   1.000
_cell.length_b   1.000
_cell.length_c   1.000
_cell.angle_alpha   90.00
_cell.angle_beta   90.00
_cell.angle_gamma   90.00
#
_symmetry.space_group_name_H-M   'P 1'
#
loop_
_entity.id
_entity.type
_entity.pdbx_description
1 polymer ?
#
loop_
_entity_poly.entity_id
_entity_poly.type
_entity_poly.pdbx_seq_one_letter_code
_entity_poly.pdbx_strand_id
1 'polypeptide(L)'
;MGWLFKSKKTVPKVPFPEAQPFGSDTLRFPEKTKERVIEPEEIMDAAGLKEEMAAAKPEKMDFEPKLAEEEPDENLPLPEAPRPITSEPLYVKVDVYQRILGEIGNLKGHLLELNETNRALDNSEYNEEANFDALRKALKAIHDRLLEADKILFK
;
A
#
# COMPACT_ATOMS: atom_id res chain seq x y z
N MET A 1 -23.66 -48.36 -45.66
CA MET A 1 -23.17 -49.09 -44.47
C MET A 1 -22.08 -48.23 -43.83
N GLY A 2 -22.26 -47.40 -42.81
CA GLY A 2 -23.29 -47.28 -41.78
C GLY A 2 -22.58 -46.88 -40.48
N TRP A 3 -22.04 -45.65 -40.40
CA TRP A 3 -21.44 -45.09 -39.18
C TRP A 3 -22.22 -43.84 -38.75
N LEU A 4 -23.36 -44.08 -38.11
CA LEU A 4 -24.23 -43.08 -37.50
C LEU A 4 -24.55 -43.55 -36.07
N PHE A 5 -23.64 -43.36 -35.12
CA PHE A 5 -24.02 -43.36 -33.71
C PHE A 5 -23.27 -42.26 -32.96
N LYS A 6 -23.96 -41.12 -32.85
CA LYS A 6 -23.71 -40.06 -31.89
C LYS A 6 -23.80 -40.64 -30.47
N SER A 7 -22.66 -40.83 -29.81
CA SER A 7 -22.63 -41.07 -28.37
C SER A 7 -23.03 -39.78 -27.65
N LYS A 8 -24.25 -39.76 -27.09
CA LYS A 8 -24.68 -38.69 -26.20
C LYS A 8 -23.83 -38.76 -24.93
N LYS A 9 -23.00 -37.73 -24.69
CA LYS A 9 -22.25 -37.58 -23.44
C LYS A 9 -23.25 -37.42 -22.29
N THR A 10 -23.38 -38.43 -21.47
CA THR A 10 -24.14 -38.41 -20.22
C THR A 10 -23.36 -37.58 -19.20
N VAL A 11 -23.89 -36.41 -18.83
CA VAL A 11 -23.30 -35.57 -17.78
C VAL A 11 -23.76 -36.12 -16.42
N PRO A 12 -22.85 -36.42 -15.48
CA PRO A 12 -23.24 -36.84 -14.14
C PRO A 12 -23.95 -35.69 -13.44
N LYS A 13 -25.17 -35.94 -12.99
CA LYS A 13 -26.00 -34.99 -12.24
C LYS A 13 -25.50 -34.98 -10.80
N VAL A 14 -24.52 -34.14 -10.52
CA VAL A 14 -24.01 -33.93 -9.15
C VAL A 14 -25.10 -33.20 -8.36
N PRO A 15 -25.58 -33.74 -7.22
CA PRO A 15 -26.52 -33.03 -6.38
C PRO A 15 -25.81 -31.82 -5.76
N PHE A 16 -26.39 -30.63 -5.94
CA PHE A 16 -25.95 -29.44 -5.23
C PHE A 16 -26.30 -29.61 -3.74
N PRO A 17 -25.40 -29.27 -2.81
CA PRO A 17 -25.72 -29.27 -1.39
C PRO A 17 -26.85 -28.26 -1.14
N GLU A 18 -27.86 -28.68 -0.36
CA GLU A 18 -28.96 -27.81 0.03
C GLU A 18 -28.41 -26.62 0.83
N ALA A 19 -28.71 -25.41 0.38
CA ALA A 19 -28.35 -24.20 1.10
C ALA A 19 -29.14 -24.17 2.42
N GLN A 20 -28.47 -24.43 3.54
CA GLN A 20 -29.01 -24.09 4.85
C GLN A 20 -29.35 -22.59 4.87
N PRO A 21 -30.56 -22.17 5.24
CA PRO A 21 -30.86 -20.76 5.44
C PRO A 21 -30.05 -20.29 6.65
N PHE A 22 -28.92 -19.63 6.39
CA PHE A 22 -28.13 -19.01 7.45
C PHE A 22 -29.00 -18.00 8.18
N GLY A 23 -29.15 -18.18 9.50
CA GLY A 23 -29.92 -17.26 10.34
C GLY A 23 -29.27 -15.86 10.34
N SER A 24 -30.07 -14.84 10.60
CA SER A 24 -29.65 -13.43 10.67
C SER A 24 -28.57 -13.14 11.72
N ASP A 25 -28.23 -14.10 12.58
CA ASP A 25 -27.19 -13.98 13.60
C ASP A 25 -25.81 -14.51 13.18
N THR A 26 -25.70 -15.20 12.04
CA THR A 26 -24.42 -15.76 11.57
C THR A 26 -23.51 -14.75 10.86
N LEU A 27 -24.01 -13.54 10.57
CA LEU A 27 -23.29 -12.46 9.89
C LEU A 27 -23.02 -11.25 10.80
N ARG A 28 -22.89 -11.47 12.11
CA ARG A 28 -22.43 -10.41 13.03
C ARG A 28 -20.92 -10.46 13.15
N PHE A 29 -20.27 -9.35 12.81
CA PHE A 29 -18.86 -9.16 13.13
C PHE A 29 -18.72 -9.07 14.65
N PRO A 30 -17.70 -9.71 15.26
CA PRO A 30 -17.41 -9.51 16.67
C PRO A 30 -17.20 -8.01 16.91
N GLU A 31 -17.97 -7.45 17.85
CA GLU A 31 -17.81 -6.05 18.26
C GLU A 31 -16.36 -5.85 18.70
N LYS A 32 -15.72 -4.80 18.16
CA LYS A 32 -14.31 -4.50 18.38
C LYS A 32 -14.04 -4.42 19.89
N THR A 33 -13.38 -5.42 20.45
CA THR A 33 -12.82 -5.33 21.79
C THR A 33 -11.78 -4.20 21.79
N LYS A 34 -11.84 -3.32 22.79
CA LYS A 34 -10.97 -2.14 22.90
C LYS A 34 -9.48 -2.49 23.02
N GLU A 35 -9.14 -3.76 23.23
CA GLU A 35 -7.77 -4.28 23.38
C GLU A 35 -6.89 -4.17 22.13
N ARG A 36 -7.44 -3.83 20.95
CA ARG A 36 -6.65 -3.71 19.70
C ARG A 36 -6.28 -2.27 19.31
N VAL A 37 -6.63 -1.27 20.13
CA VAL A 37 -6.20 0.11 19.90
C VAL A 37 -4.93 0.33 20.70
N ILE A 38 -3.78 0.32 20.03
CA ILE A 38 -2.49 0.59 20.66
C ILE A 38 -2.34 2.11 20.76
N GLU A 39 -2.29 2.63 21.98
CA GLU A 39 -2.09 4.06 22.22
C GLU A 39 -0.61 4.44 22.01
N PRO A 40 -0.30 5.64 21.48
CA PRO A 40 1.09 6.04 21.21
C PRO A 40 2.00 5.99 22.45
N GLU A 41 1.42 6.18 23.63
CA GLU A 41 2.13 6.15 24.91
C GLU A 41 2.65 4.74 25.25
N GLU A 42 1.89 3.69 24.94
CA GLU A 42 2.31 2.29 25.14
C GLU A 42 3.48 1.92 24.21
N ILE A 43 3.53 2.51 23.02
CA ILE A 43 4.61 2.31 22.06
C ILE A 43 5.91 2.92 22.58
N MET A 44 5.84 4.10 23.21
CA MET A 44 7.01 4.76 23.79
C MET A 44 7.57 4.00 25.01
N ASP A 45 6.69 3.43 25.82
CA ASP A 45 7.07 2.59 26.95
C ASP A 45 7.71 1.27 26.50
N ALA A 46 7.14 0.60 25.48
CA ALA A 46 7.69 -0.62 24.91
C ALA A 46 9.03 -0.38 24.17
N ALA A 47 9.25 0.81 23.64
CA ALA A 47 10.49 1.21 22.97
C ALA A 47 11.61 1.66 23.93
N GLY A 48 11.37 1.67 25.24
CA GLY A 48 12.38 2.01 26.25
C GLY A 48 12.82 3.48 26.22
N LEU A 49 12.00 4.37 25.66
CA LEU A 49 12.29 5.80 25.49
C LEU A 49 11.97 6.65 26.73
N LYS A 50 11.67 6.03 27.87
CA LYS A 50 11.69 6.72 29.19
C LYS A 50 13.13 6.95 29.60
N GLU A 51 13.77 7.92 28.97
CA GLU A 51 14.97 8.54 29.49
C GLU A 51 14.56 9.29 30.75
N GLU A 52 14.91 8.74 31.91
CA GLU A 52 14.85 9.45 33.18
C GLU A 52 15.78 10.67 33.04
N MET A 53 15.21 11.81 32.66
CA MET A 53 15.89 13.09 32.71
C MET A 53 16.13 13.44 34.17
N ALA A 54 17.22 12.88 34.73
CA ALA A 54 17.88 13.43 35.89
C ALA A 54 18.17 14.90 35.58
N ALA A 55 17.62 15.79 36.39
CA ALA A 55 17.71 17.23 36.25
C ALA A 55 19.17 17.70 36.23
N ALA A 56 19.76 17.78 35.04
CA ALA A 56 21.02 18.47 34.81
C ALA A 56 20.72 19.97 34.64
N LYS A 57 21.25 20.77 35.57
CA LYS A 57 21.24 22.24 35.49
C LYS A 57 21.75 22.69 34.11
N PRO A 58 21.06 23.62 33.41
CA PRO A 58 21.61 24.18 32.19
C PRO A 58 22.76 25.14 32.52
N GLU A 59 23.99 24.72 32.23
CA GLU A 59 25.10 25.66 32.03
C GLU A 59 24.85 26.45 30.75
N LYS A 60 24.80 27.77 30.88
CA LYS A 60 24.70 28.69 29.75
C LYS A 60 26.01 28.66 28.99
N MET A 61 26.02 28.05 27.80
CA MET A 61 27.05 28.33 26.82
C MET A 61 26.55 29.50 25.98
N ASP A 62 27.23 30.65 26.13
CA ASP A 62 27.05 31.81 25.28
C ASP A 62 27.60 31.48 23.88
N PHE A 63 26.74 30.91 23.05
CA PHE A 63 26.97 30.82 21.61
C PHE A 63 26.30 32.04 21.00
N GLU A 64 27.07 33.03 20.56
CA GLU A 64 26.57 34.11 19.71
C GLU A 64 26.52 33.61 18.26
N PRO A 65 25.34 33.27 17.69
CA PRO A 65 25.24 33.10 16.26
C PRO A 65 25.30 34.50 15.64
N LYS A 66 26.33 34.75 14.82
CA LYS A 66 26.30 35.87 13.88
C LYS A 66 25.11 35.67 12.94
N LEU A 67 24.03 36.42 13.16
CA LEU A 67 22.95 36.58 12.21
C LEU A 67 23.56 37.11 10.91
N ALA A 68 23.60 36.27 9.87
CA ALA A 68 23.55 36.78 8.51
C ALA A 68 22.10 37.23 8.29
N GLU A 69 21.89 38.53 8.13
CA GLU A 69 20.64 39.09 7.64
C GLU A 69 20.47 38.64 6.18
N GLU A 70 19.83 37.49 5.97
CA GLU A 70 19.22 37.16 4.69
C GLU A 70 17.82 37.78 4.69
N GLU A 71 17.58 38.71 3.77
CA GLU A 71 16.27 39.32 3.57
C GLU A 71 15.22 38.23 3.25
N PRO A 72 14.00 38.31 3.81
CA PRO A 72 12.95 37.36 3.49
C PRO A 72 12.50 37.59 2.04
N ASP A 73 12.83 36.64 1.17
CA ASP A 73 12.25 36.55 -0.18
C ASP A 73 10.74 36.24 -0.03
N GLU A 74 9.90 37.28 -0.13
CA GLU A 74 8.45 37.26 0.08
C GLU A 74 7.64 36.49 -0.99
N ASN A 75 8.20 35.46 -1.63
CA ASN A 75 7.51 34.78 -2.74
C ASN A 75 7.69 33.26 -2.83
N LEU A 76 7.83 32.58 -1.69
CA LEU A 76 7.60 31.14 -1.66
C LEU A 76 6.08 30.88 -1.51
N PRO A 77 5.39 30.31 -2.51
CA PRO A 77 4.00 29.90 -2.34
C PRO A 77 3.94 28.88 -1.21
N LEU A 78 3.27 29.23 -0.11
CA LEU A 78 3.01 28.29 0.97
C LEU A 78 2.29 27.06 0.39
N PRO A 79 2.67 25.84 0.79
CA PRO A 79 1.92 24.64 0.43
C PRO A 79 0.49 24.81 0.97
N GLU A 80 -0.46 24.85 0.06
CA GLU A 80 -1.87 24.99 0.38
C GLU A 80 -2.30 23.81 1.25
N ALA A 81 -2.76 24.10 2.47
CA ALA A 81 -3.22 23.06 3.39
C ALA A 81 -4.33 22.23 2.71
N PRO A 82 -4.33 20.89 2.87
CA PRO A 82 -5.32 20.03 2.23
C PRO A 82 -6.72 20.47 2.68
N ARG A 83 -7.52 20.99 1.75
CA ARG A 83 -8.89 21.41 2.03
C ARG A 83 -9.68 20.18 2.50
N PRO A 84 -10.49 20.29 3.57
CA PRO A 84 -11.33 19.19 4.02
C PRO A 84 -12.30 18.82 2.91
N ILE A 85 -12.17 17.59 2.39
CA ILE A 85 -13.07 17.03 1.38
C ILE A 85 -14.44 16.91 2.05
N THR A 86 -15.32 17.87 1.78
CA THR A 86 -16.73 17.79 2.14
C THR A 86 -17.28 16.49 1.58
N SER A 87 -18.00 15.74 2.40
CA SER A 87 -18.45 14.35 2.22
C SER A 87 -19.48 14.14 1.11
N GLU A 88 -19.31 14.79 -0.03
CA GLU A 88 -20.04 14.48 -1.25
C GLU A 88 -19.52 13.17 -1.83
N PRO A 89 -20.39 12.26 -2.29
CA PRO A 89 -19.96 11.05 -2.98
C PRO A 89 -19.17 11.45 -4.24
N LEU A 90 -17.86 11.21 -4.21
CA LEU A 90 -16.99 11.43 -5.35
C LEU A 90 -17.34 10.44 -6.46
N TYR A 91 -18.12 10.90 -7.43
CA TYR A 91 -18.48 10.10 -8.60
C TYR A 91 -17.30 10.04 -9.57
N VAL A 92 -16.54 8.94 -9.50
CA VAL A 92 -15.51 8.62 -10.50
C VAL A 92 -16.20 8.16 -11.78
N LYS A 93 -15.87 8.77 -12.92
CA LYS A 93 -16.37 8.33 -14.23
C LYS A 93 -16.00 6.86 -14.45
N VAL A 94 -16.91 6.07 -15.00
CA VAL A 94 -16.70 4.63 -15.24
C VAL A 94 -15.43 4.38 -16.07
N ASP A 95 -15.16 5.24 -17.07
CA ASP A 95 -13.97 5.16 -17.91
C ASP A 95 -12.67 5.35 -17.10
N VAL A 96 -12.69 6.27 -16.13
CA VAL A 96 -11.55 6.54 -15.24
C VAL A 96 -11.34 5.35 -14.30
N TYR A 97 -12.43 4.80 -13.76
CA TYR A 97 -12.37 3.61 -12.91
C TYR A 97 -11.81 2.39 -13.64
N GLN A 98 -12.25 2.14 -14.88
CA GLN A 98 -11.70 1.07 -15.72
C GLN A 98 -10.21 1.26 -16.00
N ARG A 99 -9.79 2.51 -16.28
CA ARG A 99 -8.38 2.84 -16.47
C ARG A 99 -7.56 2.56 -15.21
N ILE A 100 -8.04 3.00 -14.05
CA ILE A 100 -7.40 2.74 -12.75
C ILE A 100 -7.27 1.25 -12.49
N LEU A 101 -8.33 0.46 -12.72
CA LEU A 101 -8.28 -0.99 -12.57
C LEU A 101 -7.27 -1.65 -13.52
N GLY A 102 -7.17 -1.17 -14.75
CA GLY A 102 -6.17 -1.62 -15.72
C GLY A 102 -4.75 -1.35 -15.23
N GLU A 103 -4.47 -0.14 -14.74
CA GLU A 103 -3.15 0.21 -14.20
C GLU A 103 -2.81 -0.57 -12.93
N ILE A 104 -3.77 -0.80 -12.03
CA ILE A 104 -3.59 -1.65 -10.85
C ILE A 104 -3.26 -3.09 -11.26
N GLY A 105 -3.94 -3.61 -12.28
CA GLY A 105 -3.65 -4.93 -12.85
C GLY A 105 -2.21 -5.03 -13.37
N ASN A 106 -1.76 -4.02 -14.11
CA ASN A 106 -0.39 -3.93 -14.62
C ASN A 106 0.64 -3.83 -13.48
N LEU A 107 0.36 -2.99 -12.47
CA LEU A 107 1.22 -2.83 -11.29
C LEU A 107 1.36 -4.12 -10.49
N LYS A 108 0.27 -4.89 -10.36
CA LYS A 108 0.31 -6.23 -9.76
C LYS A 108 1.24 -7.17 -10.54
N GLY A 109 1.21 -7.12 -11.87
CA GLY A 109 2.14 -7.88 -12.72
C GLY A 109 3.60 -7.57 -12.40
N HIS A 110 3.94 -6.28 -12.35
CA HIS A 110 5.31 -5.86 -12.02
C HIS A 110 5.73 -6.20 -10.58
N LEU A 111 4.82 -6.16 -9.61
CA LEU A 111 5.12 -6.60 -8.24
C LEU A 111 5.39 -8.11 -8.17
N LEU A 112 4.73 -8.92 -9.00
CA LEU A 112 5.04 -10.34 -9.12
C LEU A 112 6.42 -10.55 -9.73
N GLU A 113 6.75 -9.84 -10.81
CA GLU A 113 8.09 -9.86 -11.41
C GLU A 113 9.18 -9.43 -10.41
N LEU A 114 8.93 -8.36 -9.65
CA LEU A 114 9.86 -7.90 -8.59
C LEU A 114 10.05 -8.99 -7.54
N ASN A 115 8.97 -9.63 -7.09
CA ASN A 115 9.05 -10.71 -6.12
C ASN A 115 9.83 -11.92 -6.66
N GLU A 116 9.65 -12.27 -7.93
CA GLU A 116 10.43 -13.30 -8.60
C GLU A 116 11.91 -12.94 -8.67
N THR A 117 12.26 -11.71 -9.03
CA THR A 117 13.66 -11.25 -9.04
C THR A 117 14.27 -11.21 -7.64
N ASN A 118 13.49 -10.82 -6.62
CA ASN A 118 13.93 -10.82 -5.23
C ASN A 118 14.19 -12.25 -4.74
N ARG A 119 13.30 -13.18 -5.06
CA ARG A 119 13.48 -14.60 -4.73
C ARG A 119 14.67 -15.21 -5.49
N ALA A 120 14.90 -14.81 -6.74
CA ALA A 120 16.07 -15.24 -7.50
C ALA A 120 17.37 -14.74 -6.85
N LEU A 121 17.37 -13.50 -6.35
CA LEU A 121 18.49 -12.91 -5.62
C LEU A 121 18.74 -13.61 -4.28
N ASP A 122 17.68 -13.90 -3.51
CA ASP A 122 17.78 -14.66 -2.26
C ASP A 122 18.34 -16.08 -2.46
N ASN A 123 18.04 -16.71 -3.60
CA ASN A 123 18.56 -18.03 -3.95
C ASN A 123 19.94 -17.98 -4.63
N SER A 124 20.42 -16.80 -5.03
CA SER A 124 21.73 -16.67 -5.65
C SER A 124 22.81 -16.77 -4.57
N GLU A 125 23.58 -17.86 -4.59
CA GLU A 125 24.68 -18.08 -3.62
C GLU A 125 25.79 -17.03 -3.75
N TYR A 126 25.92 -16.45 -4.95
CA TYR A 126 26.80 -15.33 -5.22
C TYR A 126 25.94 -14.10 -5.47
N ASN A 127 26.30 -12.99 -4.81
CA ASN A 127 25.70 -11.68 -5.04
C ASN A 127 26.11 -11.18 -6.44
N GLU A 128 25.47 -11.74 -7.45
CA GLU A 128 25.69 -11.37 -8.84
C GLU A 128 25.16 -9.95 -9.04
N GLU A 129 26.06 -9.04 -9.40
CA GLU A 129 25.73 -7.64 -9.69
C GLU A 129 24.61 -7.53 -10.74
N ALA A 130 24.52 -8.51 -11.64
CA ALA A 130 23.43 -8.64 -12.61
C ALA A 130 22.03 -8.78 -11.97
N ASN A 131 21.90 -9.54 -10.88
CA ASN A 131 20.62 -9.73 -10.18
C ASN A 131 20.21 -8.46 -9.43
N PHE A 132 21.19 -7.76 -8.84
CA PHE A 132 20.96 -6.46 -8.22
C PHE A 132 20.54 -5.40 -9.23
N ASP A 133 21.17 -5.36 -10.41
CA ASP A 133 20.78 -4.47 -11.50
C ASP A 133 19.38 -4.79 -12.04
N ALA A 134 19.01 -6.06 -12.11
CA ALA A 134 17.67 -6.50 -12.49
C ALA A 134 16.63 -6.03 -11.46
N LEU A 135 16.89 -6.23 -10.17
CA LEU A 135 16.04 -5.76 -9.08
C LEU A 135 15.88 -4.23 -9.13
N ARG A 136 16.97 -3.49 -9.31
CA ARG A 136 16.96 -2.02 -9.41
C ARG A 136 16.12 -1.53 -10.60
N LYS A 137 16.22 -2.20 -11.75
CA LYS A 137 15.41 -1.89 -12.94
C LYS A 137 13.94 -2.17 -12.69
N ALA A 138 13.60 -3.31 -12.07
CA ALA A 138 12.22 -3.67 -11.72
C ALA A 138 11.62 -2.67 -10.72
N LEU A 139 12.37 -2.29 -9.68
CA LEU A 139 11.94 -1.29 -8.70
C LEU A 139 11.67 0.07 -9.36
N LYS A 140 12.56 0.50 -10.27
CA LYS A 140 12.37 1.75 -11.02
C LYS A 140 11.11 1.70 -11.89
N ALA A 141 10.85 0.58 -12.56
CA ALA A 141 9.65 0.42 -13.37
C ALA A 141 8.35 0.52 -12.55
N ILE A 142 8.32 -0.10 -11.35
CA ILE A 142 7.18 0.01 -10.43
C ILE A 142 7.00 1.45 -9.96
N HIS A 143 8.08 2.12 -9.57
CA HIS A 143 8.04 3.52 -9.15
C HIS A 143 7.47 4.44 -10.24
N ASP A 144 7.98 4.33 -11.47
CA ASP A 144 7.54 5.15 -12.60
C ASP A 144 6.06 4.90 -12.93
N ARG A 145 5.59 3.65 -12.81
CA ARG A 145 4.18 3.29 -12.96
C ARG A 145 3.30 3.82 -11.84
N LEU A 146 3.79 3.82 -10.60
CA LEU A 146 3.05 4.36 -9.47
C LEU A 146 2.88 5.87 -9.61
N LEU A 147 3.89 6.58 -10.12
CA LEU A 147 3.77 8.00 -10.49
C LEU A 147 2.78 8.23 -11.64
N GLU A 148 2.69 7.31 -12.60
CA GLU A 148 1.70 7.40 -13.67
C GLU A 148 0.27 7.17 -13.15
N ALA A 149 0.07 6.17 -12.29
CA ALA A 149 -1.21 5.91 -11.64
C ALA A 149 -1.65 7.10 -10.76
N ASP A 150 -0.72 7.70 -10.01
CA ASP A 150 -0.95 8.90 -9.22
C ASP A 150 -1.41 10.08 -10.10
N LYS A 151 -0.73 10.31 -11.23
CA LYS A 151 -1.16 11.31 -12.22
C LYS A 151 -2.53 11.04 -12.81
N ILE A 152 -2.97 9.78 -12.92
CA ILE A 152 -4.30 9.43 -13.43
C ILE A 152 -5.37 9.66 -12.36
N LEU A 153 -5.04 9.43 -11.09
CA LEU A 153 -5.95 9.58 -9.95
C LEU A 153 -6.19 11.05 -9.57
N PHE A 154 -5.16 11.91 -9.72
CA PHE A 154 -5.16 13.28 -9.21
C PHE A 154 -5.06 14.38 -10.29
N LYS A 155 -5.17 14.05 -11.59
CA LYS A 155 -5.43 15.03 -12.66
C LYS A 155 -6.90 15.14 -13.00
#